data_AF-X0VTF0-F1
#
_entry.id   AF-X0VTF0-F1
#
_cell.length_a   1.000
_cell.length_b   1.000
_cell.length_c   1.000
_cell.angle_alpha   90.00
_cell.angle_beta   90.00
_cell.angle_gamma   90.00
#
_symmetry.space_group_name_H-M   'P 1'
#
loop_
_entity.id
_entity.type
_entity.pdbx_description
1 polymer ?
#
loop_
_entity_poly.entity_id
_entity_poly.type
_entity_poly.pdbx_seq_one_letter_code
_entity_poly.pdbx_strand_id
1 'polypeptide(L)'
;GAVEAGEYPRRDLIAYDDIGQNGERILPFYRYDSTWEGLYTIHGGFTDWANDGLGIIAFLNELWNSSQYFNSPELIAQRRDPNSPISGNKSRYFFDDHLEFGDQFVEWKEYDHPDFGKVELGGSWKKFTRRLPPRFMLEELCHRNMAFTLYQANEMPLMQMGETKVENINGDVYKVWVDLTNPKVAPTILERAAQNNVVRPDILTIDGRNVEVISASWITNKVVEEHRPGISSIIDQRDLKRIIVRNGHPGKTTRTIQYLVKGS
;
A
#
# COMPACT_ATOMS: atom_id res chain seq x y z
N GLY A 1 18.07 -9.91 -13.31
CA GLY A 1 17.90 -9.08 -12.08
C GLY A 1 16.43 -8.77 -11.87
N ALA A 2 15.98 -8.14 -10.77
CA ALA A 2 14.55 -7.85 -10.55
C ALA A 2 13.86 -7.08 -11.71
N VAL A 3 14.63 -6.35 -12.52
CA VAL A 3 14.22 -5.79 -13.82
C VAL A 3 13.61 -6.84 -14.77
N GLU A 4 14.08 -8.10 -14.73
CA GLU A 4 13.56 -9.21 -15.53
C GLU A 4 12.28 -9.84 -14.97
N ALA A 5 11.95 -9.60 -13.69
CA ALA A 5 10.68 -10.06 -13.09
C ALA A 5 9.49 -9.15 -13.47
N GLY A 6 9.77 -8.01 -14.11
CA GLY A 6 8.80 -7.07 -14.64
C GLY A 6 8.42 -5.98 -13.62
N GLU A 7 8.34 -4.74 -14.10
CA GLU A 7 7.80 -3.62 -13.34
C GLU A 7 6.38 -3.91 -12.86
N TYR A 8 6.00 -3.33 -11.71
CA TYR A 8 4.60 -3.34 -11.27
C TYR A 8 3.72 -2.77 -12.40
N PRO A 9 2.54 -3.38 -12.66
CA PRO A 9 1.64 -2.84 -13.66
C PRO A 9 1.33 -1.37 -13.36
N ARG A 10 1.33 -0.52 -14.38
CA ARG A 10 1.13 0.93 -14.19
C ARG A 10 -0.19 1.26 -13.47
N ARG A 11 -1.22 0.43 -13.61
CA ARG A 11 -2.50 0.63 -12.92
C ARG A 11 -2.39 0.37 -11.41
N ASP A 12 -1.48 -0.50 -10.99
CA ASP A 12 -1.24 -0.79 -9.58
C ASP A 12 -0.41 0.34 -8.95
N LEU A 13 0.55 0.89 -9.69
CA LEU A 13 1.38 2.02 -9.26
C LEU A 13 0.55 3.24 -8.84
N ILE A 14 -0.61 3.50 -9.47
CA ILE A 14 -1.49 4.60 -9.07
C ILE A 14 -1.88 4.49 -7.58
N ALA A 15 -2.23 3.28 -7.13
CA ALA A 15 -2.62 3.05 -5.74
C ALA A 15 -1.42 3.11 -4.79
N TYR A 16 -0.30 2.51 -5.20
CA TYR A 16 0.93 2.54 -4.43
C TYR A 16 1.50 3.95 -4.28
N ASP A 17 1.50 4.76 -5.33
CA ASP A 17 2.03 6.12 -5.34
C ASP A 17 1.19 7.06 -4.47
N ASP A 18 -0.14 7.00 -4.59
CA ASP A 18 -1.03 7.85 -3.78
C ASP A 18 -0.90 7.51 -2.28
N ILE A 19 -0.93 6.22 -1.92
CA ILE A 19 -0.78 5.79 -0.52
C ILE A 19 0.64 6.06 -0.01
N GLY A 20 1.66 5.72 -0.81
CA GLY A 20 3.08 5.82 -0.47
C GLY A 20 3.55 7.27 -0.27
N GLN A 21 3.19 8.18 -1.18
CA GLN A 21 3.50 9.60 -1.07
C GLN A 21 2.79 10.25 0.14
N ASN A 22 1.57 9.81 0.47
CA ASN A 22 0.94 10.22 1.74
C ASN A 22 1.66 9.60 2.94
N GLY A 23 2.17 8.38 2.81
CA GLY A 23 3.04 7.74 3.81
C GLY A 23 4.28 8.55 4.16
N GLU A 24 4.97 9.14 3.18
CA GLU A 24 6.12 10.04 3.42
C GLU A 24 5.76 11.26 4.28
N ARG A 25 4.51 11.74 4.20
CA ARG A 25 4.03 12.87 5.01
C ARG A 25 3.71 12.45 6.45
N ILE A 26 3.36 11.19 6.66
CA ILE A 26 2.99 10.61 7.96
C ILE A 26 4.24 10.12 8.71
N LEU A 27 5.15 9.45 8.00
CA LEU A 27 6.35 8.79 8.50
C LEU A 27 7.59 9.67 8.24
N PRO A 28 8.18 10.33 9.25
CA PRO A 28 9.33 11.19 9.04
C PRO A 28 10.55 10.37 8.62
N PHE A 29 11.37 10.93 7.73
CA PHE A 29 12.57 10.28 7.15
C PHE A 29 12.30 9.02 6.32
N TYR A 30 11.03 8.63 6.14
CA TYR A 30 10.63 7.63 5.17
C TYR A 30 10.67 8.26 3.78
N ARG A 31 11.25 7.53 2.83
CA ARG A 31 11.18 7.84 1.41
C ARG A 31 10.44 6.71 0.73
N TYR A 32 9.34 7.03 0.06
CA TYR A 32 8.62 6.08 -0.77
C TYR A 32 9.43 5.86 -2.04
N ASP A 33 9.82 4.62 -2.24
CA ASP A 33 10.68 4.18 -3.33
C ASP A 33 10.38 2.70 -3.59
N SER A 34 10.63 2.22 -4.81
CA SER A 34 10.50 0.79 -5.07
C SER A 34 11.69 0.08 -4.39
N THR A 35 11.46 -1.09 -3.77
CA THR A 35 12.50 -1.78 -2.98
C THR A 35 13.74 -2.13 -3.81
N TRP A 36 13.55 -2.44 -5.10
CA TRP A 36 14.64 -2.80 -6.01
C TRP A 36 15.33 -1.60 -6.67
N GLU A 37 14.66 -0.45 -6.84
CA GLU A 37 15.30 0.79 -7.33
C GLU A 37 15.96 1.57 -6.19
N GLY A 38 15.34 1.59 -5.01
CA GLY A 38 15.73 2.45 -3.88
C GLY A 38 16.70 1.84 -2.87
N LEU A 39 16.79 0.51 -2.77
CA LEU A 39 17.60 -0.18 -1.76
C LEU A 39 18.61 -1.15 -2.37
N TYR A 40 18.17 -2.33 -2.81
CA TYR A 40 18.98 -3.39 -3.40
C TYR A 40 18.08 -4.42 -4.10
N THR A 41 18.60 -5.15 -5.09
CA THR A 41 17.82 -6.19 -5.77
C THR A 41 17.46 -7.33 -4.81
N ILE A 42 16.18 -7.45 -4.47
CA ILE A 42 15.61 -8.57 -3.69
C ILE A 42 14.71 -9.36 -4.62
N HIS A 43 14.75 -10.69 -4.48
CA HIS A 43 13.76 -11.58 -5.09
C HIS A 43 13.06 -12.35 -3.97
N GLY A 44 11.72 -12.38 -4.00
CA GLY A 44 10.93 -13.15 -3.04
C GLY A 44 10.91 -12.55 -1.64
N GLY A 45 11.02 -11.22 -1.54
CA GLY A 45 10.77 -10.53 -0.28
C GLY A 45 9.33 -10.76 0.18
N PHE A 46 9.06 -10.54 1.48
CA PHE A 46 7.71 -10.74 2.02
C PHE A 46 6.66 -9.86 1.31
N THR A 47 7.03 -8.62 0.95
CA THR A 47 6.17 -7.71 0.19
C THR A 47 5.90 -8.22 -1.23
N ASP A 48 6.91 -8.79 -1.90
CA ASP A 48 6.77 -9.36 -3.24
C ASP A 48 5.84 -10.57 -3.19
N TRP A 49 6.04 -11.47 -2.23
CA TRP A 49 5.16 -12.63 -2.02
C TRP A 49 3.72 -12.21 -1.70
N ALA A 50 3.53 -11.19 -0.85
CA ALA A 50 2.21 -10.69 -0.50
C ALA A 50 1.51 -10.07 -1.72
N ASN A 51 2.23 -9.32 -2.55
CA ASN A 51 1.66 -8.71 -3.74
C ASN A 51 1.38 -9.74 -4.84
N ASP A 52 2.41 -10.48 -5.28
CA ASP A 52 2.31 -11.39 -6.41
C ASP A 52 1.48 -12.64 -6.08
N GLY A 53 1.55 -13.10 -4.83
CA GLY A 53 0.93 -14.35 -4.37
C GLY A 53 -0.41 -14.20 -3.68
N LEU A 54 -0.71 -13.03 -3.09
CA LEU A 54 -1.98 -12.78 -2.39
C LEU A 54 -2.75 -11.56 -2.90
N GLY A 55 -2.19 -10.80 -3.85
CA GLY A 55 -2.81 -9.59 -4.38
C GLY A 55 -2.90 -8.43 -3.39
N ILE A 56 -2.01 -8.39 -2.39
CA ILE A 56 -2.01 -7.38 -1.33
C ILE A 56 -1.20 -6.15 -1.78
N ILE A 57 -1.71 -4.95 -1.46
CA ILE A 57 -0.92 -3.71 -1.51
C ILE A 57 -0.02 -3.72 -0.28
N ALA A 58 1.26 -4.05 -0.44
CA ALA A 58 2.17 -4.29 0.67
C ALA A 58 3.25 -3.20 0.76
N PHE A 59 3.43 -2.64 1.96
CA PHE A 59 4.49 -1.66 2.25
C PHE A 59 5.48 -2.22 3.27
N LEU A 60 6.76 -1.90 3.10
CA LEU A 60 7.82 -2.13 4.07
C LEU A 60 8.21 -0.79 4.69
N ASN A 61 7.91 -0.62 5.98
CA ASN A 61 8.15 0.64 6.67
C ASN A 61 9.43 0.55 7.51
N GLU A 62 10.52 1.16 7.02
CA GLU A 62 11.72 1.37 7.83
C GLU A 62 11.53 2.60 8.73
N LEU A 63 11.19 2.37 10.00
CA LEU A 63 10.75 3.44 10.90
C LEU A 63 11.90 4.31 11.45
N TRP A 64 13.07 3.71 11.67
CA TRP A 64 14.17 4.38 12.36
C TRP A 64 15.24 4.88 11.40
N ASN A 65 15.62 6.15 11.56
CA ASN A 65 16.75 6.74 10.86
C ASN A 65 17.69 7.41 11.88
N SER A 66 18.99 7.15 11.80
CA SER A 66 19.98 7.77 12.70
C SER A 66 20.03 9.32 12.64
N SER A 67 19.47 9.93 11.60
CA SER A 67 19.30 11.39 11.53
C SER A 67 18.30 11.91 12.58
N GLN A 68 17.45 11.04 13.15
CA GLN A 68 16.49 11.40 14.19
C GLN A 68 17.16 11.72 15.53
N TYR A 69 18.39 11.25 15.79
CA TYR A 69 19.13 11.61 17.00
C TYR A 69 19.33 13.13 17.15
N PHE A 70 19.49 13.82 16.02
CA PHE A 70 19.84 15.24 15.97
C PHE A 70 19.16 15.85 14.73
N ASN A 71 17.88 16.19 14.88
CA ASN A 71 16.96 16.40 13.75
C ASN A 71 16.67 17.88 13.41
N SER A 72 17.17 18.84 14.18
CA SER A 72 17.04 20.27 13.84
C SER A 72 18.12 20.72 12.85
N PRO A 73 17.86 21.74 12.01
CA PRO A 73 18.86 22.30 11.11
C PRO A 73 20.17 22.71 11.81
N GLU A 74 20.05 23.30 13.01
CA GLU A 74 21.17 23.76 13.83
C GLU A 74 21.99 22.58 14.37
N LEU A 75 21.32 21.51 14.82
CA LEU A 75 21.99 20.30 15.28
C LEU A 75 22.70 19.59 14.12
N ILE A 76 22.07 19.52 12.94
CA ILE A 76 22.68 18.98 11.72
C ILE A 76 23.93 19.79 11.34
N ALA A 77 23.88 21.11 11.43
CA ALA A 77 25.04 21.97 11.19
C ALA A 77 26.17 21.69 12.20
N GLN A 78 25.85 21.57 13.50
CA GLN A 78 26.82 21.24 14.53
C GLN A 78 27.49 19.88 14.30
N ARG A 79 26.77 18.86 13.80
CA ARG A 79 27.36 17.55 13.47
C ARG A 79 28.45 17.63 12.41
N ARG A 80 28.46 18.68 11.57
CA ARG A 80 29.46 18.92 10.53
C ARG A 80 30.69 19.69 11.04
N ASP A 81 30.59 20.35 12.19
CA ASP A 81 31.72 21.01 12.83
C ASP A 81 32.57 19.98 13.61
N PRO A 82 33.84 19.73 13.23
CA PRO A 82 34.70 18.78 13.93
C PRO A 82 34.93 19.08 15.41
N ASN A 83 34.73 20.34 15.83
CA ASN A 83 34.88 20.79 17.21
C ASN A 83 33.62 20.55 18.05
N SER A 84 32.48 20.24 17.42
CA SER A 84 31.24 19.98 18.14
C SER A 84 31.33 18.66 18.94
N PRO A 85 30.73 18.60 20.15
CA PRO A 85 30.61 17.35 20.91
C PRO A 85 29.73 16.30 20.22
N ILE A 86 28.89 16.72 19.27
CA ILE A 86 28.03 15.82 18.49
C ILE A 86 28.58 15.52 17.09
N SER A 87 29.87 15.73 16.87
CA SER A 87 30.54 15.40 15.60
C SER A 87 31.04 13.95 15.54
N GLY A 88 30.94 13.33 14.36
CA GLY A 88 31.47 12.00 14.09
C GLY A 88 31.10 10.94 15.14
N ASN A 89 32.09 10.17 15.60
CA ASN A 89 31.89 9.11 16.60
C ASN A 89 31.55 9.64 18.00
N LYS A 90 31.88 10.90 18.33
CA LYS A 90 31.58 11.51 19.65
C LYS A 90 30.08 11.65 19.86
N SER A 91 29.32 11.85 18.78
CA SER A 91 27.86 12.01 18.80
C SER A 91 27.13 10.89 19.53
N ARG A 92 27.61 9.65 19.38
CA ARG A 92 26.98 8.48 19.99
C ARG A 92 27.21 8.43 21.50
N TYR A 93 28.43 8.73 21.94
CA TYR A 93 28.76 8.86 23.36
C TYR A 93 28.01 10.03 23.99
N PHE A 94 28.00 11.20 23.33
CA PHE A 94 27.25 12.36 23.80
C PHE A 94 25.76 12.03 24.00
N PHE A 95 25.14 11.38 23.02
CA PHE A 95 23.73 11.01 23.09
C PHE A 95 23.46 9.99 24.20
N ASP A 96 24.30 8.96 24.31
CA ASP A 96 24.18 7.96 25.37
C ASP A 96 24.33 8.59 26.76
N ASP A 97 25.38 9.38 26.99
CA ASP A 97 25.67 10.00 28.28
C ASP A 97 24.54 10.92 28.76
N HIS A 98 23.94 11.70 27.85
CA HIS A 98 23.02 12.79 28.21
C HIS A 98 21.54 12.45 28.01
N LEU A 99 21.19 11.55 27.10
CA LEU A 99 19.80 11.22 26.77
C LEU A 99 19.42 9.78 27.14
N GLU A 100 20.36 8.83 27.07
CA GLU A 100 20.13 7.44 27.48
C GLU A 100 20.79 7.08 28.82
N PHE A 101 21.40 8.08 29.48
CA PHE A 101 22.04 8.00 30.80
C PHE A 101 23.08 6.88 30.92
N GLY A 102 23.85 6.65 29.85
CA GLY A 102 24.91 5.64 29.79
C GLY A 102 24.40 4.20 29.73
N ASP A 103 23.12 3.97 29.40
CA ASP A 103 22.58 2.62 29.30
C ASP A 103 23.16 1.87 28.09
N GLN A 104 23.59 2.53 27.03
CA GLN A 104 23.82 1.82 25.78
C GLN A 104 25.25 1.34 25.54
N PHE A 105 26.27 2.06 25.99
CA PHE A 105 27.66 1.59 25.90
C PHE A 105 27.92 0.51 26.95
N VAL A 106 28.50 -0.61 26.52
CA VAL A 106 28.85 -1.72 27.40
C VAL A 106 30.31 -1.58 27.80
N GLU A 107 30.53 -1.16 29.04
CA GLU A 107 31.87 -1.02 29.62
C GLU A 107 32.66 -2.33 29.57
N TRP A 108 33.97 -2.20 29.39
CA TRP A 108 34.88 -3.34 29.44
C TRP A 108 34.89 -3.98 30.83
N LYS A 109 34.80 -5.30 30.85
CA LYS A 109 34.85 -6.09 32.08
C LYS A 109 35.72 -7.32 31.88
N GLU A 110 36.57 -7.59 32.87
CA GLU A 110 37.36 -8.82 32.91
C GLU A 110 36.42 -10.05 32.99
N TYR A 111 36.74 -11.06 32.20
CA TYR A 111 36.03 -12.33 32.10
C TYR A 111 37.05 -13.47 32.00
N ASP A 112 36.81 -14.55 32.75
CA ASP A 112 37.65 -15.75 32.70
C ASP A 112 37.07 -16.73 31.67
N HIS A 113 37.66 -16.73 30.47
CA HIS A 113 37.20 -17.56 29.36
C HIS A 113 37.78 -18.98 29.48
N PRO A 114 36.96 -20.04 29.32
CA PRO A 114 37.40 -21.42 29.53
C PRO A 114 38.63 -21.83 28.70
N ASP A 115 38.72 -21.32 27.47
CA ASP A 115 39.84 -21.65 26.55
C ASP A 115 40.96 -20.60 26.49
N PHE A 116 40.71 -19.36 26.92
CA PHE A 116 41.63 -18.22 26.69
C PHE A 116 42.13 -17.57 27.99
N GLY A 117 41.64 -18.02 29.15
CA GLY A 117 41.93 -17.38 30.43
C GLY A 117 41.31 -15.98 30.50
N LYS A 118 41.99 -15.06 31.21
CA LYS A 118 41.52 -13.68 31.42
C LYS A 118 41.46 -12.90 30.10
N VAL A 119 40.26 -12.48 29.72
CA VAL A 119 39.96 -11.60 28.59
C VAL A 119 39.06 -10.44 29.03
N GLU A 120 38.91 -9.43 28.19
CA GLU A 120 37.94 -8.35 28.41
C GLU A 120 36.73 -8.53 27.48
N LEU A 121 35.53 -8.41 28.04
CA LEU A 121 34.28 -8.36 27.30
C LEU A 121 33.66 -6.97 27.47
N GLY A 122 33.26 -6.34 26.37
CA GLY A 122 32.71 -4.98 26.38
C GLY A 122 33.16 -4.19 25.16
N GLY A 123 33.24 -2.86 25.30
CA GLY A 123 33.60 -1.93 24.23
C GLY A 123 32.63 -1.93 23.06
N SER A 124 31.43 -2.48 23.28
CA SER A 124 30.40 -2.64 22.28
C SER A 124 29.15 -1.87 22.69
N TRP A 125 28.24 -1.73 21.75
CA TRP A 125 27.02 -0.97 21.97
C TRP A 125 25.81 -1.90 21.93
N LYS A 126 24.85 -1.67 22.81
CA LYS A 126 23.55 -2.34 22.79
C LYS A 126 22.80 -2.03 21.48
N LYS A 127 21.79 -2.85 21.17
CA LYS A 127 21.06 -2.80 19.89
C LYS A 127 20.28 -1.50 19.63
N PHE A 128 19.90 -0.76 20.68
CA PHE A 128 19.06 0.45 20.62
C PHE A 128 19.81 1.73 20.20
N THR A 129 20.98 1.58 19.57
CA THR A 129 21.84 2.72 19.22
C THR A 129 22.15 2.86 17.73
N ARG A 130 21.58 2.01 16.87
CA ARG A 130 21.88 2.04 15.44
C ARG A 130 20.68 1.71 14.56
N ARG A 131 20.30 0.43 14.52
CA ARG A 131 19.20 -0.07 13.67
C ARG A 131 17.85 0.03 14.36
N LEU A 132 17.86 0.09 15.68
CA LEU A 132 16.68 0.29 16.50
C LEU A 132 16.74 1.67 17.14
N PRO A 133 15.58 2.33 17.33
CA PRO A 133 15.50 3.60 18.02
C PRO A 133 15.87 3.46 19.50
N PRO A 134 16.37 4.54 20.15
CA PRO A 134 16.31 4.69 21.59
C PRO A 134 14.90 4.43 22.10
N ARG A 135 14.79 3.81 23.28
CA ARG A 135 13.48 3.35 23.78
C ARG A 135 12.47 4.47 23.94
N PHE A 136 12.90 5.64 24.41
CA PHE A 136 12.03 6.79 24.62
C PHE A 136 11.50 7.41 23.32
N MET A 137 12.15 7.13 22.18
CA MET A 137 11.72 7.61 20.86
C MET A 137 10.77 6.63 20.15
N LEU A 138 10.56 5.43 20.71
CA LEU A 138 9.79 4.37 20.07
C LEU A 138 8.29 4.70 19.98
N GLU A 139 7.74 5.38 20.99
CA GLU A 139 6.29 5.63 21.08
C GLU A 139 5.77 6.44 19.89
N GLU A 140 6.50 7.50 19.50
CA GLU A 140 6.15 8.30 18.32
C GLU A 140 6.20 7.46 17.04
N LEU A 141 7.25 6.65 16.85
CA LEU A 141 7.40 5.79 15.67
C LEU A 141 6.27 4.77 15.56
N CYS A 142 5.92 4.13 16.67
CA CYS A 142 4.80 3.19 16.73
C CYS A 142 3.47 3.89 16.42
N HIS A 143 3.23 5.07 16.98
CA HIS A 143 2.01 5.84 16.72
C HIS A 143 1.88 6.20 15.24
N ARG A 144 2.95 6.73 14.63
CA ARG A 144 2.95 7.12 13.21
C ARG A 144 2.79 5.92 12.29
N ASN A 145 3.47 4.80 12.58
CA ASN A 145 3.30 3.57 11.81
C ASN A 145 1.86 3.04 11.89
N MET A 146 1.27 3.05 13.09
CA MET A 146 -0.14 2.71 13.28
C MET A 146 -1.06 3.64 12.48
N ALA A 147 -0.83 4.96 12.53
CA ALA A 147 -1.61 5.93 11.78
C ALA A 147 -1.51 5.70 10.26
N PHE A 148 -0.32 5.39 9.74
CA PHE A 148 -0.14 5.02 8.34
C PHE A 148 -0.88 3.73 7.98
N THR A 149 -0.80 2.69 8.82
CA THR A 149 -1.55 1.45 8.61
C THR A 149 -3.05 1.67 8.60
N LEU A 150 -3.58 2.50 9.52
CA LEU A 150 -5.00 2.86 9.53
C LEU A 150 -5.40 3.68 8.30
N TYR A 151 -4.54 4.59 7.85
CA TYR A 151 -4.74 5.33 6.61
C TYR A 151 -4.81 4.39 5.40
N GLN A 152 -3.86 3.46 5.26
CA GLN A 152 -3.89 2.45 4.22
C GLN A 152 -5.18 1.62 4.26
N ALA A 153 -5.59 1.17 5.46
CA ALA A 153 -6.83 0.42 5.63
C ALA A 153 -8.07 1.23 5.22
N ASN A 154 -8.09 2.54 5.51
CA ASN A 154 -9.14 3.44 5.05
C ASN A 154 -9.16 3.61 3.53
N GLU A 155 -8.02 3.50 2.85
CA GLU A 155 -7.93 3.60 1.38
C GLU A 155 -8.20 2.28 0.64
N MET A 156 -8.58 1.22 1.36
CA MET A 156 -9.03 -0.05 0.79
C MET A 156 -10.35 0.10 0.03
N PRO A 157 -10.60 -0.73 -1.00
CA PRO A 157 -11.74 -0.57 -1.90
C PRO A 157 -13.07 -0.55 -1.15
N LEU A 158 -13.95 0.38 -1.54
CA LEU A 158 -15.30 0.48 -1.02
C LEU A 158 -16.30 0.62 -2.18
N MET A 159 -16.89 -0.49 -2.60
CA MET A 159 -17.87 -0.48 -3.69
C MET A 159 -19.18 0.15 -3.24
N GLN A 160 -19.67 1.08 -4.07
CA GLN A 160 -20.92 1.80 -3.87
C GLN A 160 -21.75 1.75 -5.17
N MET A 161 -23.06 1.63 -5.02
CA MET A 161 -23.98 1.85 -6.14
C MET A 161 -24.27 3.35 -6.24
N GLY A 162 -24.13 3.90 -7.45
CA GLY A 162 -24.39 5.30 -7.75
C GLY A 162 -25.76 5.50 -8.37
N GLU A 163 -25.83 6.45 -9.31
CA GLU A 163 -27.04 6.75 -10.06
C GLU A 163 -27.57 5.50 -10.79
N THR A 164 -28.88 5.30 -10.71
CA THR A 164 -29.59 4.27 -11.45
C THR A 164 -30.63 4.92 -12.33
N LYS A 165 -30.60 4.58 -13.62
CA LYS A 165 -31.59 5.05 -14.61
C LYS A 165 -32.35 3.83 -15.13
N VAL A 166 -33.65 3.97 -15.30
CA VAL A 166 -34.50 2.90 -15.85
C VAL A 166 -35.38 3.49 -16.94
N GLU A 167 -35.34 2.89 -18.12
CA GLU A 167 -36.17 3.26 -19.26
C GLU A 167 -36.97 2.03 -19.73
N ASN A 168 -38.28 2.19 -19.91
CA ASN A 168 -39.08 1.17 -20.60
C ASN A 168 -38.81 1.27 -22.09
N ILE A 169 -38.41 0.16 -22.72
CA ILE A 169 -38.12 0.12 -24.16
C ILE A 169 -39.35 -0.31 -24.93
N ASN A 170 -39.99 -1.41 -24.49
CA ASN A 170 -41.23 -1.91 -25.05
C ASN A 170 -41.81 -3.01 -24.15
N GLY A 171 -43.12 -2.96 -23.88
CA GLY A 171 -43.81 -3.98 -23.09
C GLY A 171 -43.18 -4.18 -21.71
N ASP A 172 -42.77 -5.41 -21.42
CA ASP A 172 -42.11 -5.85 -20.18
C ASP A 172 -40.57 -5.79 -20.24
N VAL A 173 -40.01 -5.10 -21.24
CA VAL A 173 -38.57 -4.92 -21.42
C VAL A 173 -38.10 -3.54 -20.96
N TYR A 174 -37.14 -3.55 -20.05
CA TYR A 174 -36.55 -2.37 -19.44
C TYR A 174 -35.05 -2.32 -19.69
N LYS A 175 -34.55 -1.11 -19.97
CA LYS A 175 -33.13 -0.79 -20.00
C LYS A 175 -32.76 -0.15 -18.66
N VAL A 176 -31.82 -0.74 -17.95
CA VAL A 176 -31.40 -0.34 -16.60
C VAL A 176 -29.92 0.00 -16.64
N TRP A 177 -29.57 1.23 -16.26
CA TRP A 177 -28.19 1.63 -16.04
C TRP A 177 -27.92 1.70 -14.54
N VAL A 178 -26.79 1.17 -14.12
CA VAL A 178 -26.34 1.22 -12.72
C VAL A 178 -24.90 1.69 -12.70
N ASP A 179 -24.64 2.77 -11.97
CA ASP A 179 -23.27 3.18 -11.66
C ASP A 179 -22.69 2.33 -10.53
N LEU A 180 -21.45 1.92 -10.73
CA LEU A 180 -20.63 1.24 -9.76
C LEU A 180 -19.44 2.14 -9.49
N THR A 181 -19.31 2.62 -8.26
CA THR A 181 -18.29 3.59 -7.86
C THR A 181 -17.41 2.99 -6.78
N ASN A 182 -16.10 3.21 -6.91
CA ASN A 182 -15.14 3.03 -5.83
C ASN A 182 -14.50 4.39 -5.56
N PRO A 183 -14.84 5.07 -4.45
CA PRO A 183 -14.26 6.38 -4.13
C PRO A 183 -12.85 6.27 -3.54
N LYS A 184 -12.40 5.06 -3.20
CA LYS A 184 -11.12 4.80 -2.53
C LYS A 184 -9.99 4.61 -3.54
N VAL A 185 -8.75 4.83 -3.10
CA VAL A 185 -7.56 4.72 -3.95
C VAL A 185 -7.32 3.29 -4.44
N ALA A 186 -7.45 2.30 -3.57
CA ALA A 186 -7.16 0.93 -3.93
C ALA A 186 -8.24 0.35 -4.85
N PRO A 187 -7.87 -0.35 -5.93
CA PRO A 187 -8.81 -1.13 -6.71
C PRO A 187 -9.32 -2.33 -5.91
N THR A 188 -10.43 -2.95 -6.33
CA THR A 188 -10.89 -4.20 -5.73
C THR A 188 -9.93 -5.38 -5.99
N ILE A 189 -9.25 -5.34 -7.14
CA ILE A 189 -8.25 -6.32 -7.57
C ILE A 189 -7.11 -5.58 -8.27
N LEU A 190 -5.88 -5.80 -7.82
CA LEU A 190 -4.68 -5.34 -8.52
C LEU A 190 -4.53 -6.03 -9.87
N GLU A 191 -4.00 -5.33 -10.87
CA GLU A 191 -3.73 -5.88 -12.19
C GLU A 191 -2.79 -7.08 -12.12
N ARG A 192 -1.73 -7.02 -11.29
CA ARG A 192 -0.84 -8.17 -11.06
C ARG A 192 -1.60 -9.36 -10.47
N ALA A 193 -2.48 -9.11 -9.51
CA ALA A 193 -3.28 -10.15 -8.87
C ALA A 193 -4.25 -10.82 -9.86
N ALA A 194 -4.83 -10.04 -10.77
CA ALA A 194 -5.67 -10.54 -11.85
C ALA A 194 -4.87 -11.38 -12.86
N GLN A 195 -3.68 -10.92 -13.27
CA GLN A 195 -2.78 -11.67 -14.16
C GLN A 195 -2.38 -13.03 -13.57
N ASN A 196 -2.07 -13.06 -12.27
CA ASN A 196 -1.64 -14.26 -11.57
C ASN A 196 -2.80 -15.17 -11.13
N ASN A 197 -4.06 -14.72 -11.22
CA ASN A 197 -5.25 -15.44 -10.74
C ASN A 197 -5.17 -15.84 -9.25
N VAL A 198 -4.59 -14.99 -8.40
CA VAL A 198 -4.33 -15.28 -6.98
C VAL A 198 -5.46 -14.84 -6.05
N VAL A 199 -6.41 -14.06 -6.56
CA VAL A 199 -7.58 -13.60 -5.80
C VAL A 199 -8.89 -14.05 -6.47
N ARG A 200 -9.96 -14.11 -5.69
CA ARG A 200 -11.30 -14.36 -6.23
C ARG A 200 -11.73 -13.16 -7.08
N PRO A 201 -12.36 -13.38 -8.25
CA PRO A 201 -12.87 -12.29 -9.06
C PRO A 201 -14.04 -11.59 -8.37
N ASP A 202 -14.27 -10.34 -8.74
CA ASP A 202 -15.48 -9.63 -8.36
C ASP A 202 -16.69 -10.28 -9.06
N ILE A 203 -17.85 -10.21 -8.42
CA ILE A 203 -19.09 -10.78 -8.93
C ILE A 203 -20.16 -9.70 -8.91
N LEU A 204 -20.72 -9.39 -10.07
CA LEU A 204 -21.96 -8.65 -10.18
C LEU A 204 -23.12 -9.63 -10.24
N THR A 205 -24.03 -9.51 -9.29
CA THR A 205 -25.26 -10.32 -9.25
C THR A 205 -26.47 -9.42 -9.42
N ILE A 206 -27.41 -9.86 -10.26
CA ILE A 206 -28.77 -9.32 -10.29
C ILE A 206 -29.71 -10.34 -9.64
N ASP A 207 -30.52 -9.85 -8.71
CA ASP A 207 -31.56 -10.63 -8.06
C ASP A 207 -32.91 -9.92 -8.22
N GLY A 208 -33.98 -10.70 -8.31
CA GLY A 208 -35.33 -10.20 -8.54
C GLY A 208 -36.29 -11.30 -8.98
N ARG A 209 -37.56 -11.16 -8.58
CA ARG A 209 -38.63 -12.08 -9.01
C ARG A 209 -38.91 -11.88 -10.49
N ASN A 210 -38.97 -12.98 -11.25
CA ASN A 210 -39.28 -12.99 -12.68
C ASN A 210 -38.40 -12.08 -13.57
N VAL A 211 -37.17 -11.76 -13.13
CA VAL A 211 -36.21 -10.99 -13.94
C VAL A 211 -35.48 -11.95 -14.88
N GLU A 212 -35.60 -11.73 -16.18
CA GLU A 212 -34.78 -12.34 -17.22
C GLU A 212 -33.80 -11.28 -17.74
N VAL A 213 -32.50 -11.61 -17.79
CA VAL A 213 -31.48 -10.70 -18.34
C VAL A 213 -31.27 -11.06 -19.80
N ILE A 214 -31.65 -10.15 -20.70
CA ILE A 214 -31.49 -10.32 -22.15
C ILE A 214 -30.05 -10.02 -22.56
N SER A 215 -29.51 -8.91 -22.06
CA SER A 215 -28.13 -8.49 -22.34
C SER A 215 -27.56 -7.63 -21.23
N ALA A 216 -26.23 -7.59 -21.16
CA ALA A 216 -25.49 -6.69 -20.28
C ALA A 216 -24.31 -6.09 -21.04
N SER A 217 -24.01 -4.81 -20.81
CA SER A 217 -22.92 -4.09 -21.47
C SER A 217 -22.26 -3.09 -20.53
N TRP A 218 -20.95 -2.91 -20.66
CA TRP A 218 -20.27 -1.75 -20.06
C TRP A 218 -20.48 -0.51 -20.93
N ILE A 219 -20.85 0.60 -20.28
CA ILE A 219 -21.00 1.90 -20.94
C ILE A 219 -19.69 2.68 -20.83
N THR A 220 -19.10 3.00 -21.97
CA THR A 220 -17.83 3.75 -22.04
C THR A 220 -18.06 5.24 -21.77
N ASN A 221 -19.17 5.80 -22.24
CA ASN A 221 -19.52 7.20 -22.06
C ASN A 221 -21.04 7.37 -22.09
N LYS A 222 -21.64 7.80 -20.96
CA LYS A 222 -23.08 7.98 -20.83
C LYS A 222 -23.64 8.98 -21.85
N VAL A 223 -22.96 10.12 -22.05
CA VAL A 223 -23.41 11.17 -22.99
C VAL A 223 -23.43 10.65 -24.43
N VAL A 224 -22.40 9.91 -24.83
CA VAL A 224 -22.35 9.30 -26.16
C VAL A 224 -23.45 8.24 -26.31
N GLU A 225 -23.67 7.39 -25.33
CA GLU A 225 -24.70 6.34 -25.38
C GLU A 225 -26.12 6.94 -25.46
N GLU A 226 -26.38 8.08 -24.79
CA GLU A 226 -27.66 8.79 -24.88
C GLU A 226 -27.91 9.38 -26.29
N HIS A 227 -26.89 9.89 -26.96
CA HIS A 227 -27.04 10.56 -28.26
C HIS A 227 -26.80 9.63 -29.47
N ARG A 228 -26.08 8.52 -29.27
CA ARG A 228 -25.71 7.51 -30.28
C ARG A 228 -25.69 6.11 -29.65
N PRO A 229 -26.86 5.50 -29.41
CA PRO A 229 -26.94 4.17 -28.83
C PRO A 229 -26.25 3.13 -29.76
N GLY A 230 -25.32 2.35 -29.21
CA GLY A 230 -24.61 1.31 -29.97
C GLY A 230 -23.10 1.23 -29.81
N ILE A 231 -22.48 2.11 -29.00
CA ILE A 231 -21.04 2.05 -28.67
C ILE A 231 -20.90 1.58 -27.21
N SER A 232 -21.47 0.41 -26.92
CA SER A 232 -21.31 -0.27 -25.63
C SER A 232 -20.55 -1.58 -25.79
N SER A 233 -19.77 -1.95 -24.78
CA SER A 233 -19.03 -3.21 -24.80
C SER A 233 -19.88 -4.30 -24.20
N ILE A 234 -20.47 -5.14 -25.05
CA ILE A 234 -21.32 -6.27 -24.63
C ILE A 234 -20.51 -7.22 -23.73
N ILE A 235 -21.12 -7.66 -22.65
CA ILE A 235 -20.57 -8.66 -21.73
C ILE A 235 -20.94 -10.03 -22.28
N ASP A 236 -19.97 -10.72 -22.87
CA ASP A 236 -20.13 -12.07 -23.38
C ASP A 236 -19.85 -13.11 -22.29
N GLN A 237 -20.86 -13.36 -21.45
CA GLN A 237 -20.84 -14.41 -20.43
C GLN A 237 -22.14 -15.21 -20.47
N ARG A 238 -22.05 -16.52 -20.24
CA ARG A 238 -23.20 -17.44 -20.28
C ARG A 238 -24.28 -17.09 -19.24
N ASP A 239 -23.88 -16.66 -18.05
CA ASP A 239 -24.78 -16.29 -16.97
C ASP A 239 -24.72 -14.78 -16.73
N LEU A 240 -25.62 -14.05 -17.39
CA LEU A 240 -25.72 -12.60 -17.25
C LEU A 240 -26.38 -12.17 -15.93
N LYS A 241 -26.93 -13.11 -15.15
CA LYS A 241 -27.36 -12.82 -13.78
C LYS A 241 -26.21 -12.81 -12.79
N ARG A 242 -25.09 -13.45 -13.14
CA ARG A 242 -23.89 -13.57 -12.32
C ARG A 242 -22.65 -13.31 -13.16
N ILE A 243 -22.35 -12.05 -13.37
CA ILE A 243 -21.23 -11.58 -14.18
C ILE A 243 -19.95 -11.65 -13.35
N ILE A 244 -18.94 -12.33 -13.88
CA ILE A 244 -17.60 -12.45 -13.28
C ILE A 244 -16.71 -11.33 -13.82
N VAL A 245 -16.11 -10.53 -12.94
CA VAL A 245 -15.19 -9.43 -13.29
C VAL A 245 -13.80 -9.74 -12.74
N ARG A 246 -12.93 -10.31 -13.59
CA ARG A 246 -11.58 -10.76 -13.20
C ARG A 246 -10.57 -9.64 -12.96
N ASN A 247 -10.74 -8.51 -13.65
CA ASN A 247 -9.81 -7.38 -13.58
C ASN A 247 -10.25 -6.30 -12.57
N GLY A 248 -11.21 -6.65 -11.71
CA GLY A 248 -11.79 -5.80 -10.68
C GLY A 248 -12.35 -4.47 -11.17
N HIS A 249 -12.60 -3.60 -10.18
CA HIS A 249 -13.03 -2.22 -10.31
C HIS A 249 -11.91 -1.27 -9.85
N PRO A 250 -11.45 -0.32 -10.70
CA PRO A 250 -10.38 0.59 -10.35
C PRO A 250 -10.74 1.54 -9.20
N GLY A 251 -9.75 1.94 -8.41
CA GLY A 251 -9.93 2.98 -7.40
C GLY A 251 -10.20 4.36 -8.01
N LYS A 252 -10.91 5.21 -7.26
CA LYS A 252 -11.34 6.57 -7.66
C LYS A 252 -12.04 6.62 -9.03
N THR A 253 -12.83 5.60 -9.36
CA THR A 253 -13.57 5.54 -10.63
C THR A 253 -15.02 5.14 -10.46
N THR A 254 -15.84 5.59 -11.42
CA THR A 254 -17.20 5.11 -11.65
C THR A 254 -17.24 4.39 -13.00
N ARG A 255 -17.86 3.21 -13.03
CA ARG A 255 -18.19 2.48 -14.26
C ARG A 255 -19.70 2.25 -14.28
N THR A 256 -20.30 2.39 -15.45
CA THR A 256 -21.73 2.16 -15.62
C THR A 256 -21.94 0.86 -16.35
N ILE A 257 -22.75 -0.02 -15.77
CA ILE A 257 -23.28 -1.20 -16.45
C ILE A 257 -24.69 -0.90 -16.93
N GLN A 258 -25.00 -1.33 -18.16
CA GLN A 258 -26.33 -1.32 -18.72
C GLN A 258 -26.82 -2.76 -18.82
N TYR A 259 -28.00 -3.02 -18.28
CA TYR A 259 -28.74 -4.25 -18.48
C TYR A 259 -29.96 -3.99 -19.37
N LEU A 260 -30.25 -4.92 -20.25
CA LEU A 260 -31.57 -5.07 -20.83
C LEU A 260 -32.23 -6.25 -20.12
N VAL A 261 -33.30 -5.97 -19.38
CA VAL A 261 -34.02 -6.97 -18.59
C VAL A 261 -35.46 -7.07 -19.06
N LYS A 262 -36.02 -8.26 -18.98
CA LYS A 262 -37.44 -8.53 -19.14
C LYS A 262 -38.00 -8.95 -17.79
N GLY A 263 -39.10 -8.34 -17.36
CA GLY A 263 -39.70 -8.64 -16.07
C GLY A 263 -41.09 -8.02 -15.93
N SER A 264 -41.95 -8.69 -15.18
CA SER A 264 -43.33 -8.29 -14.85
C SER A 264 -43.43 -7.71 -13.45
#